data_AF-A0A381N369-F1
#
_entry.id   AF-A0A381N369-F1
#
_cell.length_a   1.000
_cell.length_b   1.000
_cell.length_c   1.000
_cell.angle_alpha   90.00
_cell.angle_beta   90.00
_cell.angle_gamma   90.00
#
_symmetry.space_group_name_H-M   'P 1'
#
loop_
_entity.id
_entity.type
_entity.pdbx_description
1 polymer ?
#
loop_
_entity_poly.entity_id
_entity_poly.type
_entity_poly.pdbx_seq_one_letter_code
_entity_poly.pdbx_strand_id
1 'polypeptide(L)' 'VIGSDKDAVLECFLTSLPNRLSVAASLRVSNVALVDVDGSTGKASLMKRIDRTVN' A
#
# COMPACT_ATOMS: atom_id res chain seq x y z
N VAL A 1 2.89 2.93 -9.77
CA VAL A 1 1.45 2.69 -9.52
C VAL A 1 1.29 1.42 -8.70
N ILE A 2 0.61 1.47 -7.55
CA ILE A 2 0.40 0.30 -6.66
C ILE A 2 1.73 -0.45 -6.39
N GLY A 3 2.78 0.30 -6.03
CA GLY A 3 4.12 -0.25 -5.78
C GLY A 3 4.95 -0.63 -7.02
N SER A 4 4.39 -0.59 -8.23
CA SER A 4 5.13 -0.81 -9.48
C SER A 4 5.65 0.49 -10.09
N ASP A 5 6.64 0.41 -10.97
CA ASP A 5 7.08 1.53 -11.80
C ASP A 5 5.90 2.15 -12.57
N LYS A 6 5.88 3.48 -12.67
CA LYS A 6 4.74 4.20 -13.25
C LYS A 6 4.67 4.01 -14.77
N ASP A 7 5.81 4.05 -15.45
CA ASP A 7 5.87 4.11 -16.90
C ASP A 7 5.55 2.75 -17.52
N ALA A 8 6.09 1.67 -16.93
CA ALA A 8 5.75 0.30 -17.34
C ALA A 8 4.25 0.00 -17.20
N VAL A 9 3.60 0.49 -16.13
CA VAL A 9 2.16 0.31 -15.93
C VAL A 9 1.35 1.13 -16.93
N LEU A 10 1.73 2.40 -17.17
CA LEU A 10 1.06 3.26 -18.15
C LEU A 10 1.09 2.66 -19.56
N GLU A 11 2.22 2.11 -19.97
CA GLU A 11 2.37 1.48 -21.28
C GLU A 11 1.41 0.30 -21.46
N CYS A 12 1.28 -0.58 -20.44
CA CYS A 12 0.28 -1.64 -20.46
C CYS A 12 -1.14 -1.10 -20.65
N PHE A 13 -1.52 -0.03 -19.94
CA PHE A 13 -2.85 0.56 -20.03
C PHE A 13 -3.14 1.20 -21.40
N LEU A 14 -2.15 1.88 -21.98
CA LEU A 14 -2.31 2.60 -23.23
C LEU A 14 -2.26 1.69 -24.46
N THR A 15 -1.46 0.62 -24.40
CA THR A 15 -1.21 -0.26 -25.56
C THR A 15 -1.96 -1.58 -25.48
N SER A 16 -2.47 -1.96 -24.31
CA SER A 16 -2.98 -3.31 -24.03
C SER A 16 -1.96 -4.44 -24.26
N LEU A 17 -0.67 -4.11 -24.42
CA LEU A 17 0.40 -5.08 -24.56
C LEU A 17 1.02 -5.41 -23.19
N PRO A 18 1.44 -6.66 -22.97
CA PRO A 18 2.09 -7.04 -21.72
C PRO A 18 3.48 -6.39 -21.62
N ASN A 19 3.74 -5.74 -20.48
CA ASN A 19 5.07 -5.26 -20.10
C ASN A 19 5.48 -5.84 -18.73
N ARG A 20 6.78 -6.01 -18.51
CA ARG A 20 7.33 -6.42 -17.22
C ARG A 20 7.18 -5.29 -16.21
N LEU A 21 6.45 -5.56 -15.12
CA LEU A 21 6.26 -4.60 -14.04
C LEU A 21 7.39 -4.72 -13.02
N SER A 22 8.25 -3.71 -12.93
CA SER A 22 9.29 -3.59 -11.91
C SER A 22 8.77 -2.88 -10.66
N VAL A 23 9.40 -3.11 -9.50
CA VAL A 23 9.07 -2.42 -8.25
C VAL A 23 9.52 -0.96 -8.35
N ALA A 24 8.67 -0.03 -7.92
CA ALA A 24 9.01 1.39 -7.85
C ALA A 24 10.15 1.62 -6.85
N ALA A 25 11.19 2.34 -7.28
CA ALA A 25 12.35 2.64 -6.42
C ALA A 25 12.12 3.82 -5.46
N SER A 26 11.13 4.67 -5.74
CA SER A 26 10.84 5.90 -5.00
C SER A 26 9.69 5.75 -4.01
N LEU A 27 9.55 6.76 -3.14
CA LEU A 27 8.49 6.98 -2.13
C LEU A 27 8.00 5.71 -1.39
N ARG A 28 8.47 5.56 -0.16
CA ARG A 28 8.03 4.45 0.71
C ARG A 28 6.89 4.94 1.60
N VAL A 29 5.69 4.41 1.37
CA VAL A 29 4.52 4.67 2.21
C VAL A 29 4.28 3.45 3.11
N SER A 30 4.11 3.68 4.40
CA SER A 30 3.70 2.70 5.40
C SER A 30 2.33 3.06 5.95
N ASN A 31 1.33 2.22 5.67
CA ASN A 31 -0.03 2.39 6.15
C ASN A 31 -0.37 1.21 7.08
N VAL A 32 -0.69 1.50 8.34
CA VAL A 32 -0.94 0.48 9.37
C VAL A 32 -2.19 0.85 10.17
N ALA A 33 -2.97 -0.14 10.59
CA ALA A 33 -4.04 0.03 11.56
C ALA A 33 -3.64 -0.62 12.89
N LEU A 34 -3.56 0.18 13.95
CA LEU A 34 -3.38 -0.28 15.31
C LEU A 34 -4.76 -0.48 15.93
N VAL A 35 -5.04 -1.70 16.39
CA VAL A 35 -6.31 -2.06 17.00
C VAL A 35 -6.04 -2.60 18.40
N ASP A 36 -6.75 -2.05 19.39
CA ASP A 36 -6.76 -2.58 20.74
C ASP A 36 -8.00 -3.47 20.91
N VAL A 37 -7.80 -4.67 21.46
CA VAL A 37 -8.85 -5.69 21.59
C VAL A 37 -8.89 -6.14 23.04
N ASP A 38 -10.07 -6.02 23.65
CA ASP A 38 -10.32 -6.53 24.99
C ASP A 38 -10.24 -8.06 24.97
N GLY A 39 -9.26 -8.60 25.70
CA GLY A 39 -9.01 -10.04 25.77
C GLY A 39 -10.12 -10.86 26.41
N SER A 40 -11.02 -10.24 27.18
CA SER A 40 -12.14 -10.93 27.84
C SER A 40 -13.39 -11.04 26.96
N THR A 41 -13.68 -10.00 26.17
CA THR A 41 -14.87 -9.94 25.31
C THR A 41 -14.59 -10.20 23.84
N GLY A 42 -13.32 -10.14 23.43
CA GLY A 42 -12.89 -10.22 22.03
C GLY A 42 -13.28 -9.00 21.19
N LYS A 43 -13.79 -7.93 21.82
CA LYS A 43 -14.24 -6.72 21.13
C LYS A 43 -13.11 -5.71 20.99
N ALA A 44 -13.07 -5.03 19.83
CA ALA A 44 -12.16 -3.91 19.64
C ALA A 44 -12.60 -2.72 20.50
N SER A 45 -11.69 -2.22 21.34
CA SER A 45 -11.91 -1.07 22.21
C SER A 45 -11.43 0.23 21.58
N LEU A 46 -10.40 0.16 20.72
CA LEU A 46 -9.81 1.30 20.03
C LEU A 46 -9.29 0.90 18.65
N MET A 47 -9.39 1.80 17.68
CA MET A 47 -8.72 1.68 16.39
C MET A 47 -8.04 3.00 16.04
N LYS A 48 -6.77 2.94 15.64
CA LYS A 48 -5.97 4.08 15.20
C LYS A 48 -5.27 3.76 13.88
N ARG A 49 -5.40 4.64 12.89
CA ARG A 49 -4.63 4.57 11.65
C ARG A 49 -3.27 5.26 11.84
N ILE A 50 -2.22 4.64 11.29
CA ILE A 50 -0.86 5.16 11.26
C ILE A 50 -0.45 5.20 9.79
N ASP A 51 -0.37 6.41 9.24
CA ASP A 51 0.09 6.65 7.87
C ASP A 51 1.44 7.38 7.94
N ARG A 52 2.48 6.78 7.37
CA ARG A 52 3.83 7.33 7.35
C ARG A 52 4.41 7.30 5.95
N THR A 53 4.83 8.45 5.49
CA THR A 53 5.60 8.60 4.24
C THR A 53 7.06 8.82 4.58
N VAL A 54 7.96 8.04 3.98
CA VAL A 54 9.40 8.19 4.12
C VAL A 54 9.97 8.53 2.75
N ASN A 55 10.71 9.65 2.70
CA ASN A 55 11.44 10.11 1.51
C ASN A 55 12.79 9.40 1.40
#